data_AF-A0A3A5SDJ7-F1
#
_entry.id   AF-A0A3A5SDJ7-F1
#
_cell.length_a   1.000
_cell.length_b   1.000
_cell.length_c   1.000
_cell.angle_alpha   90.00
_cell.angle_beta   90.00
_cell.angle_gamma   90.00
#
_symmetry.space_group_name_H-M   'P 1'
#
loop_
_entity.id
_entity.type
_entity.pdbx_description
1 polymer ?
#
loop_
_entity_poly.entity_id
_entity_poly.type
_entity_poly.pdbx_seq_one_letter_code
_entity_poly.pdbx_strand_id
1 'polypeptide(L)'
;MGKLTKNQKLAAEKIEAGKAYSLKEAAQLVKEITYTKFDASLDIDVRLGVDPRKANQMVRGVVSLPHGTGKVVRVLVLCTPDAEAAAKEAGADYVGLDEYIEKIKGGWTDIDVIITMPSIMGKIGALGRVLGPRGLMPNPKSGTVTMDVAKAVREVKQGKIDFKVDKSGIVHTSIGKVSFSAEQIRDNAKEFISTLNKLKPTAAKGTYIKSIYLSSTMSAGIKIDPKTVEEI
;
A
#
# COMPACT_ATOMS: atom_id res chain seq x y z
N MET A 1 22.07 10.40 -22.76
CA MET A 1 20.79 10.68 -22.05
C MET A 1 19.68 10.78 -23.09
N GLY A 2 18.60 10.03 -22.93
CA GLY A 2 17.47 10.08 -23.86
C GLY A 2 16.78 11.44 -23.85
N LYS A 3 16.36 11.93 -25.02
CA LYS A 3 15.65 13.22 -25.16
C LYS A 3 14.28 13.10 -24.49
N LEU A 4 13.96 14.00 -23.55
CA LEU A 4 12.67 14.01 -22.86
C LEU A 4 11.51 14.19 -23.86
N THR A 5 10.43 13.44 -23.64
CA THR A 5 9.20 13.55 -24.44
C THR A 5 8.47 14.86 -24.18
N LYS A 6 7.59 15.28 -25.10
CA LYS A 6 6.84 16.54 -25.00
C LYS A 6 6.08 16.66 -23.66
N ASN A 7 5.39 15.61 -23.24
CA ASN A 7 4.61 15.61 -22.00
C ASN A 7 5.50 15.62 -20.75
N GLN A 8 6.67 14.95 -20.79
CA GLN A 8 7.63 15.00 -19.69
C GLN A 8 8.24 16.40 -19.51
N LYS A 9 8.47 17.13 -20.61
CA LYS A 9 8.94 18.52 -20.54
C LYS A 9 7.89 19.44 -19.92
N LEU A 10 6.63 19.34 -20.36
CA LEU A 10 5.53 20.12 -19.79
C LEU A 10 5.30 19.82 -18.30
N ALA A 11 5.43 18.56 -17.88
CA ALA A 11 5.37 18.19 -16.47
C ALA A 11 6.54 18.78 -15.67
N ALA A 12 7.76 18.73 -16.23
CA ALA A 12 8.95 19.26 -15.59
C ALA A 12 8.94 20.80 -15.48
N GLU A 13 8.35 21.52 -16.44
CA GLU A 13 8.18 22.98 -16.38
C GLU A 13 7.29 23.43 -15.22
N LYS A 14 6.30 22.61 -14.84
CA LYS A 14 5.40 22.89 -13.72
C LYS A 14 6.01 22.57 -12.35
N ILE A 15 7.11 21.80 -12.32
CA ILE A 15 7.77 21.39 -11.08
C ILE A 15 9.03 22.23 -10.91
N GLU A 16 9.06 23.07 -9.89
CA GLU A 16 10.25 23.83 -9.53
C GLU A 16 11.29 22.90 -8.92
N ALA A 17 12.43 22.77 -9.59
CA ALA A 17 13.53 21.94 -9.13
C ALA A 17 14.04 22.41 -7.76
N GLY A 18 13.96 21.53 -6.76
CA GLY A 18 14.47 21.80 -5.42
C GLY A 18 13.47 22.42 -4.44
N LYS A 19 12.30 22.88 -4.92
CA LYS A 19 11.21 23.35 -4.05
C LYS A 19 10.57 22.19 -3.31
N ALA A 20 10.31 22.39 -2.02
CA ALA A 20 9.48 21.50 -1.23
C ALA A 20 8.07 22.09 -1.21
N TYR A 21 7.10 21.30 -1.68
CA TYR A 21 5.70 21.70 -1.74
C TYR A 21 4.98 21.27 -0.47
N SER A 22 3.91 22.00 -0.12
CA SER A 22 2.98 21.54 0.91
C SER A 22 2.19 20.32 0.42
N LEU A 23 1.63 19.54 1.34
CA LEU A 23 0.82 18.37 0.99
C LEU A 23 -0.39 18.73 0.10
N LYS A 24 -1.00 19.90 0.34
CA LYS A 24 -2.15 20.41 -0.42
C LYS A 24 -1.75 20.80 -1.85
N GLU A 25 -0.65 21.54 -1.99
CA GLU A 25 -0.13 21.93 -3.31
C GLU A 25 0.34 20.70 -4.09
N ALA A 26 1.02 19.76 -3.45
CA ALA A 26 1.47 18.52 -4.08
C ALA A 26 0.27 17.69 -4.60
N ALA A 27 -0.80 17.57 -3.82
CA ALA A 27 -2.01 16.87 -4.22
C ALA A 27 -2.70 17.51 -5.44
N GLN A 28 -2.69 18.84 -5.55
CA GLN A 28 -3.22 19.55 -6.73
C GLN A 28 -2.28 19.40 -7.93
N LEU A 29 -0.98 19.63 -7.73
CA LEU A 29 0.03 19.60 -8.78
C LEU A 29 0.14 18.22 -9.43
N VAL A 30 0.08 17.13 -8.66
CA VAL A 30 0.06 15.74 -9.15
C VAL A 30 -1.00 15.54 -10.23
N LYS A 31 -2.19 16.12 -10.05
CA LYS A 31 -3.29 15.96 -10.99
C LYS A 31 -3.02 16.71 -12.29
N GLU A 32 -2.37 17.85 -12.20
CA GLU A 32 -2.03 18.68 -13.36
C GLU A 32 -0.84 18.17 -14.19
N ILE A 33 0.08 17.43 -13.56
CA ILE A 33 1.25 16.86 -14.24
C ILE A 33 0.97 15.46 -14.81
N THR A 34 -0.19 14.88 -14.50
CA THR A 34 -0.57 13.56 -14.98
C THR A 34 -1.30 13.69 -16.33
N TYR A 35 -0.58 13.38 -17.41
CA TYR A 35 -1.11 13.41 -18.79
C TYR A 35 -1.51 12.01 -19.30
N THR A 36 -1.79 11.05 -18.41
CA THR A 36 -2.16 9.69 -18.79
C THR A 36 -3.62 9.62 -19.26
N LYS A 37 -3.90 8.72 -20.20
CA LYS A 37 -5.27 8.47 -20.70
C LYS A 37 -6.11 7.62 -19.75
N PHE A 38 -5.45 6.90 -18.84
CA PHE A 38 -6.09 6.08 -17.82
C PHE A 38 -5.93 6.73 -16.45
N ASP A 39 -6.78 6.34 -15.51
CA ASP A 39 -6.73 6.79 -14.12
C ASP A 39 -5.50 6.18 -13.42
N ALA A 40 -4.44 6.98 -13.32
CA ALA A 40 -3.17 6.56 -12.76
C ALA A 40 -3.24 6.40 -11.24
N SER A 41 -2.49 5.44 -10.71
CA SER A 41 -2.29 5.32 -9.26
C SER A 41 -1.39 6.43 -8.76
N LEU A 42 -1.65 6.84 -7.52
CA LEU A 42 -0.89 7.84 -6.81
C LEU A 42 -0.11 7.18 -5.67
N ASP A 43 1.20 7.28 -5.75
CA ASP A 43 2.15 6.63 -4.84
C ASP A 43 2.87 7.68 -3.99
N ILE A 44 3.11 7.34 -2.72
CA ILE A 44 3.93 8.10 -1.79
C ILE A 44 5.16 7.28 -1.40
N ASP A 45 6.32 7.91 -1.55
CA ASP A 45 7.62 7.34 -1.23
C ASP A 45 8.24 8.10 -0.07
N VAL A 46 8.47 7.40 1.03
CA VAL A 46 9.06 8.00 2.23
C VAL A 46 10.41 7.38 2.48
N ARG A 47 11.46 8.21 2.40
CA ARG A 47 12.81 7.82 2.77
C ARG A 47 12.97 7.92 4.28
N LEU A 48 13.13 6.77 4.92
CA LEU A 48 13.37 6.68 6.35
C LEU A 48 14.87 6.71 6.69
N GLY A 49 15.16 7.11 7.92
CA GLY A 49 16.49 7.11 8.53
C GLY A 49 16.82 5.80 9.25
N VAL A 50 16.18 4.69 8.88
CA VAL A 50 16.40 3.37 9.48
C VAL A 50 17.38 2.54 8.67
N ASP A 51 18.11 1.64 9.31
CA ASP A 51 18.94 0.63 8.65
C ASP A 51 18.15 -0.70 8.53
N PRO A 52 17.63 -1.04 7.34
CA PRO A 52 16.80 -2.23 7.16
C PRO A 52 17.57 -3.55 7.31
N ARG A 53 18.91 -3.51 7.39
CA ARG A 53 19.74 -4.69 7.68
C ARG A 53 19.60 -5.12 9.14
N LYS A 54 19.22 -4.22 10.04
CA LYS A 54 19.00 -4.51 11.46
C LYS A 54 17.54 -4.86 11.69
N ALA A 55 17.27 -6.07 12.19
CA ALA A 55 15.90 -6.53 12.46
C ALA A 55 15.11 -5.58 13.37
N ASN A 56 15.79 -4.97 14.36
CA ASN A 56 15.18 -4.04 15.33
C ASN A 56 14.82 -2.66 14.75
N GLN A 57 15.24 -2.38 13.51
CA GLN A 57 14.93 -1.14 12.79
C GLN A 57 14.06 -1.38 11.54
N MET A 58 13.61 -2.62 11.33
CA MET A 58 12.72 -2.94 10.22
C MET A 58 11.31 -2.46 10.53
N VAL A 59 10.86 -1.41 9.83
CA VAL A 59 9.50 -0.91 9.93
C VAL A 59 8.61 -1.70 8.97
N ARG A 60 7.59 -2.34 9.53
CA ARG A 60 6.48 -2.96 8.80
C ARG A 60 5.21 -2.60 9.52
N GLY A 61 4.24 -2.12 8.78
CA GLY A 61 2.99 -1.63 9.34
C GLY A 61 1.84 -1.92 8.42
N VAL A 62 0.65 -1.66 8.95
CA VAL A 62 -0.58 -1.68 8.18
C VAL A 62 -1.31 -0.39 8.52
N VAL A 63 -1.84 0.27 7.50
CA VAL A 63 -2.66 1.48 7.65
C VAL A 63 -4.00 1.25 6.97
N SER A 64 -5.07 1.75 7.58
CA SER A 64 -6.37 1.84 6.91
C SER A 64 -6.51 3.25 6.35
N LEU A 65 -6.64 3.37 5.04
CA LEU A 65 -6.88 4.68 4.43
C LEU A 65 -8.34 5.09 4.61
N PRO A 66 -8.65 6.32 5.03
CA PRO A 66 -10.02 6.78 5.23
C PRO A 66 -10.84 6.81 3.94
N HIS A 67 -10.21 7.13 2.80
CA HIS A 67 -10.87 7.19 1.49
C HIS A 67 -10.56 5.98 0.60
N GLY A 68 -9.88 4.97 1.14
CA GLY A 68 -9.44 3.78 0.41
C GLY A 68 -8.42 4.08 -0.70
N THR A 69 -8.13 3.06 -1.52
CA THR A 69 -7.15 3.15 -2.63
C THR A 69 -7.79 3.35 -4.01
N GLY A 70 -9.13 3.26 -4.10
CA GLY A 70 -9.85 3.34 -5.38
C GLY A 70 -9.63 2.13 -6.31
N LYS A 71 -8.93 1.09 -5.85
CA LYS A 71 -8.78 -0.20 -6.55
C LYS A 71 -9.82 -1.18 -6.04
N VAL A 72 -10.51 -1.88 -6.95
CA VAL A 72 -11.34 -3.03 -6.59
C VAL A 72 -10.41 -4.18 -6.25
N VAL A 73 -10.30 -4.51 -4.96
CA VAL A 73 -9.44 -5.58 -4.45
C VAL A 73 -10.24 -6.88 -4.47
N ARG A 74 -9.72 -7.90 -5.16
CA ARG A 74 -10.28 -9.25 -5.13
C ARG A 74 -9.75 -10.01 -3.91
N VAL A 75 -10.65 -10.41 -3.01
CA VAL A 75 -10.31 -11.05 -1.74
C VAL A 75 -10.71 -12.52 -1.78
N LEU A 76 -9.74 -13.41 -1.61
CA LEU A 76 -9.96 -14.84 -1.35
C LEU A 76 -9.87 -15.11 0.14
N VAL A 77 -10.87 -15.78 0.67
CA VAL A 77 -10.87 -16.28 2.05
C VAL A 77 -10.69 -17.80 2.05
N LEU A 78 -9.66 -18.26 2.75
CA LEU A 78 -9.42 -19.66 3.07
C LEU A 78 -9.83 -19.90 4.52
N CYS A 79 -11.04 -20.43 4.73
CA CYS A 79 -11.59 -20.70 6.06
C CYS A 79 -12.22 -22.09 6.14
N THR A 80 -12.50 -22.54 7.37
CA THR A 80 -13.29 -23.76 7.61
C THR A 80 -14.76 -23.50 7.27
N PRO A 81 -15.56 -24.55 7.00
CA PRO A 81 -16.97 -24.43 6.61
C PRO A 81 -17.79 -23.51 7.54
N ASP A 82 -17.48 -23.52 8.83
CA ASP A 82 -18.17 -22.74 9.86
C ASP A 82 -18.03 -21.22 9.68
N ALA A 83 -16.93 -20.77 9.07
CA ALA A 83 -16.62 -19.36 8.85
C ALA A 83 -16.88 -18.91 7.39
N GLU A 84 -17.35 -19.81 6.51
CA GLU A 84 -17.61 -19.48 5.12
C GLU A 84 -18.79 -18.52 4.96
N ALA A 85 -19.87 -18.71 5.73
CA ALA A 85 -21.04 -17.85 5.69
C ALA A 85 -20.68 -16.40 6.06
N ALA A 86 -19.93 -16.22 7.15
CA ALA A 86 -19.47 -14.91 7.61
C ALA A 86 -18.55 -14.22 6.59
N ALA A 87 -17.71 -14.98 5.87
CA ALA A 87 -16.85 -14.46 4.83
C ALA A 87 -17.63 -14.00 3.59
N LYS A 88 -18.63 -14.77 3.16
CA LYS A 88 -19.52 -14.41 2.04
C LYS A 88 -20.35 -13.16 2.36
N GLU A 89 -20.91 -13.08 3.57
CA GLU A 89 -21.66 -11.90 4.04
C GLU A 89 -20.78 -10.65 4.18
N ALA A 90 -19.50 -10.81 4.54
CA ALA A 90 -18.54 -9.71 4.56
C ALA A 90 -18.15 -9.22 3.16
N GLY A 91 -18.58 -9.93 2.10
CA GLY A 91 -18.35 -9.57 0.72
C GLY A 91 -17.06 -10.13 0.14
N ALA A 92 -16.54 -11.26 0.63
CA ALA A 92 -15.41 -11.93 -0.03
C ALA A 92 -15.81 -12.42 -1.44
N ASP A 93 -14.91 -12.25 -2.41
CA ASP A 93 -15.19 -12.61 -3.81
C ASP A 93 -15.08 -14.13 -4.03
N TYR A 94 -14.17 -14.76 -3.31
CA TYR A 94 -13.97 -16.21 -3.32
C TYR A 94 -13.84 -16.72 -1.88
N VAL A 95 -14.51 -17.83 -1.58
CA VAL A 95 -14.50 -18.47 -0.26
C VAL A 95 -14.45 -19.97 -0.44
N GLY A 96 -13.48 -20.64 0.20
CA GLY A 96 -13.40 -22.10 0.27
C GLY A 96 -12.02 -22.58 0.71
N LEU A 97 -11.84 -23.90 0.82
CA LEU A 97 -10.61 -24.50 1.36
C LEU A 97 -9.82 -25.31 0.31
N ASP A 98 -10.12 -26.60 0.17
CA ASP A 98 -9.29 -27.55 -0.60
C ASP A 98 -9.39 -27.30 -2.12
N GLU A 99 -10.56 -26.90 -2.64
CA GLU A 99 -10.75 -26.58 -4.07
C GLU A 99 -9.83 -25.43 -4.52
N TYR A 100 -9.75 -24.36 -3.73
CA TYR A 100 -8.91 -23.21 -4.06
C TYR A 100 -7.43 -23.50 -3.86
N ILE A 101 -7.07 -24.37 -2.90
CA ILE A 101 -5.69 -24.82 -2.73
C ILE A 101 -5.23 -25.57 -4.00
N GLU A 102 -6.05 -26.45 -4.56
CA GLU A 102 -5.71 -27.15 -5.81
C GLU A 102 -5.66 -26.21 -7.02
N LYS A 103 -6.61 -25.28 -7.16
CA LYS A 103 -6.56 -24.27 -8.22
C LYS A 103 -5.30 -23.41 -8.16
N ILE A 104 -4.87 -23.00 -6.95
CA ILE A 104 -3.64 -22.22 -6.76
C ILE A 104 -2.40 -23.07 -7.08
N LYS A 105 -2.39 -24.37 -6.75
CA LYS A 105 -1.33 -25.29 -7.21
C LYS A 105 -1.27 -25.37 -8.73
N GLY A 106 -2.43 -25.34 -9.39
CA GLY A 106 -2.58 -25.29 -10.85
C GLY A 106 -2.19 -23.95 -11.49
N GLY A 107 -1.80 -22.94 -10.70
CA GLY A 107 -1.35 -21.63 -11.19
C GLY A 107 -2.40 -20.52 -11.19
N TRP A 108 -3.62 -20.80 -10.72
CA TRP A 108 -4.67 -19.79 -10.64
C TRP A 108 -4.36 -18.76 -9.54
N THR A 109 -4.38 -17.48 -9.91
CA THR A 109 -3.85 -16.38 -9.09
C THR A 109 -4.54 -15.04 -9.39
N ASP A 110 -5.81 -15.08 -9.78
CA ASP A 110 -6.62 -13.89 -10.10
C ASP A 110 -7.17 -13.19 -8.84
N ILE A 111 -6.31 -13.05 -7.83
CA ILE A 111 -6.64 -12.56 -6.49
C ILE A 111 -5.57 -11.56 -6.05
N ASP A 112 -5.99 -10.52 -5.34
CA ASP A 112 -5.09 -9.49 -4.81
C ASP A 112 -4.72 -9.75 -3.34
N VAL A 113 -5.65 -10.27 -2.51
CA VAL A 113 -5.41 -10.53 -1.09
C VAL A 113 -6.00 -11.88 -0.67
N ILE A 114 -5.21 -12.66 0.07
CA ILE A 114 -5.65 -13.93 0.68
C ILE A 114 -5.74 -13.73 2.19
N ILE A 115 -6.91 -14.04 2.75
CA ILE A 115 -7.17 -14.04 4.20
C ILE A 115 -7.35 -15.49 4.63
N THR A 116 -6.73 -15.88 5.74
CA THR A 116 -6.81 -17.26 6.25
C THR A 116 -7.01 -17.31 7.76
N MET A 117 -7.51 -18.44 8.24
CA MET A 117 -7.47 -18.76 9.67
C MET A 117 -6.12 -19.41 10.04
N PRO A 118 -5.64 -19.24 11.29
CA PRO A 118 -4.39 -19.85 11.77
C PRO A 118 -4.34 -21.38 11.59
N SER A 119 -5.48 -22.06 11.76
CA SER A 119 -5.61 -23.52 11.66
C SER A 119 -5.25 -24.09 10.27
N ILE A 120 -5.35 -23.27 9.22
CA ILE A 120 -5.20 -23.70 7.82
C ILE A 120 -3.81 -23.34 7.27
N MET A 121 -3.03 -22.53 8.00
CA MET A 121 -1.71 -22.08 7.55
C MET A 121 -0.75 -23.22 7.22
N GLY A 122 -0.85 -24.36 7.91
CA GLY A 122 -0.03 -25.54 7.62
C GLY A 122 -0.20 -26.07 6.20
N LYS A 123 -1.43 -26.04 5.65
CA LYS A 123 -1.73 -26.45 4.27
C LYS A 123 -1.24 -25.43 3.24
N ILE A 124 -1.31 -24.13 3.57
CA ILE A 124 -0.90 -23.02 2.69
C ILE A 124 0.62 -22.93 2.54
N GLY A 125 1.39 -23.43 3.51
CA GLY A 125 2.86 -23.46 3.45
C GLY A 125 3.41 -24.15 2.19
N ALA A 126 2.74 -25.20 1.70
CA ALA A 126 3.11 -25.90 0.47
C ALA A 126 2.96 -25.02 -0.80
N LEU A 127 2.08 -24.02 -0.76
CA LEU A 127 1.85 -23.06 -1.85
C LEU A 127 2.87 -21.92 -1.87
N GLY A 128 3.81 -21.88 -0.92
CA GLY A 128 4.80 -20.80 -0.79
C GLY A 128 5.65 -20.58 -2.05
N ARG A 129 5.86 -21.62 -2.88
CA ARG A 129 6.57 -21.48 -4.16
C ARG A 129 5.82 -20.60 -5.17
N VAL A 130 4.49 -20.63 -5.17
CA VAL A 130 3.64 -19.86 -6.09
C VAL A 130 3.29 -18.50 -5.48
N LEU A 131 2.87 -18.49 -4.21
CA LEU A 131 2.38 -17.29 -3.53
C LEU A 131 3.51 -16.39 -3.03
N GLY A 132 4.69 -16.94 -2.72
CA GLY A 132 5.83 -16.21 -2.16
C GLY A 132 6.38 -15.13 -3.10
N PRO A 133 6.78 -15.46 -4.35
CA PRO A 133 7.29 -14.47 -5.31
C PRO A 133 6.30 -13.36 -5.65
N ARG A 134 5.00 -13.65 -5.52
CA ARG A 134 3.91 -12.69 -5.81
C ARG A 134 3.48 -11.86 -4.60
N GLY A 135 4.03 -12.13 -3.41
CA GLY A 135 3.66 -11.40 -2.19
C GLY A 135 2.26 -11.67 -1.66
N LEU A 136 1.55 -12.66 -2.21
CA LEU A 136 0.16 -13.01 -1.84
C LEU A 136 0.08 -13.91 -0.60
N MET A 137 1.21 -14.26 -0.01
CA MET A 137 1.26 -15.16 1.14
C MET A 137 0.68 -14.49 2.40
N PRO A 138 -0.34 -15.07 3.05
CA PRO A 138 -0.90 -14.52 4.28
C PRO A 138 0.15 -14.43 5.39
N ASN A 139 0.11 -13.33 6.16
CA ASN A 139 1.06 -13.08 7.23
C ASN A 139 0.32 -12.56 8.47
N PRO A 140 0.52 -13.16 9.66
CA PRO A 140 -0.04 -12.65 10.91
C PRO A 140 0.30 -11.18 11.17
N LYS A 141 1.49 -10.72 10.76
CA LYS A 141 1.91 -9.32 10.93
C LYS A 141 1.13 -8.33 10.05
N SER A 142 0.61 -8.78 8.91
CA SER A 142 -0.27 -7.95 8.07
C SER A 142 -1.73 -8.02 8.52
N GLY A 143 -2.06 -8.83 9.54
CA GLY A 143 -3.42 -9.04 10.01
C GLY A 143 -4.31 -9.83 9.03
N THR A 144 -3.72 -10.47 8.02
CA THR A 144 -4.44 -11.35 7.08
C THR A 144 -4.61 -12.78 7.60
N VAL A 145 -4.02 -13.07 8.77
CA VAL A 145 -4.26 -14.30 9.53
C VAL A 145 -5.03 -13.92 10.78
N THR A 146 -6.30 -14.27 10.84
CA THR A 146 -7.18 -13.94 11.98
C THR A 146 -8.28 -14.98 12.14
N MET A 147 -8.83 -15.05 13.36
CA MET A 147 -10.06 -15.81 13.63
C MET A 147 -11.30 -15.03 13.16
N ASP A 148 -11.24 -13.69 13.18
CA ASP A 148 -12.33 -12.82 12.73
C ASP A 148 -12.16 -12.45 11.24
N VAL A 149 -12.57 -13.39 10.41
CA VAL A 149 -12.46 -13.29 8.95
C VAL A 149 -13.33 -12.17 8.39
N ALA A 150 -14.54 -11.99 8.91
CA ALA A 150 -15.48 -10.99 8.43
C ALA A 150 -14.94 -9.57 8.60
N LYS A 151 -14.35 -9.27 9.76
CA LYS A 151 -13.72 -7.97 10.00
C LYS A 151 -12.53 -7.74 9.08
N ALA A 152 -11.66 -8.74 8.92
CA ALA A 152 -10.50 -8.61 8.03
C ALA A 152 -10.90 -8.38 6.57
N VAL A 153 -11.95 -9.05 6.08
CA VAL A 153 -12.46 -8.82 4.71
C VAL A 153 -12.95 -7.38 4.54
N ARG A 154 -13.73 -6.86 5.51
CA ARG A 154 -14.22 -5.48 5.46
C ARG A 154 -13.09 -4.46 5.49
N GLU A 155 -12.10 -4.65 6.37
CA GLU A 155 -10.94 -3.76 6.45
C GLU A 155 -10.12 -3.77 5.15
N VAL A 156 -9.88 -4.95 4.56
CA VAL A 156 -9.16 -5.05 3.28
C VAL A 156 -9.94 -4.36 2.16
N LYS A 157 -11.27 -4.56 2.09
CA LYS A 157 -12.12 -3.88 1.10
C LYS A 157 -12.24 -2.37 1.33
N GLN A 158 -12.08 -1.90 2.56
CA GLN A 158 -11.99 -0.47 2.89
C GLN A 158 -10.65 0.17 2.49
N GLY A 159 -9.69 -0.60 1.97
CA GLY A 159 -8.40 -0.08 1.51
C GLY A 159 -7.33 -0.08 2.59
N LYS A 160 -7.31 -1.13 3.42
CA LYS A 160 -6.18 -1.45 4.29
C LYS A 160 -4.96 -1.84 3.45
N ILE A 161 -3.85 -1.16 3.69
CA ILE A 161 -2.59 -1.36 2.95
C ILE A 161 -1.50 -1.79 3.91
N ASP A 162 -0.78 -2.86 3.57
CA ASP A 162 0.45 -3.22 4.23
C ASP A 162 1.65 -2.56 3.56
N PHE A 163 2.57 -2.05 4.37
CA PHE A 163 3.80 -1.45 3.89
C PHE A 163 5.00 -2.02 4.64
N LYS A 164 6.11 -2.13 3.92
CA LYS A 164 7.36 -2.65 4.43
C LYS A 164 8.51 -1.79 3.90
N VAL A 165 9.48 -1.52 4.75
CA VAL A 165 10.73 -0.89 4.34
C VAL A 165 11.50 -1.79 3.38
N ASP A 166 11.98 -1.20 2.28
CA ASP A 166 12.84 -1.85 1.30
C ASP A 166 14.28 -2.02 1.83
N LYS A 167 15.19 -2.50 0.98
CA LYS A 167 16.61 -2.64 1.36
C LYS A 167 17.34 -1.29 1.45
N SER A 168 16.78 -0.23 0.88
CA SER A 168 17.34 1.12 0.81
C SER A 168 16.85 2.04 1.94
N GLY A 169 15.92 1.58 2.78
CA GLY A 169 15.30 2.38 3.84
C GLY A 169 14.14 3.25 3.36
N ILE A 170 13.51 2.91 2.23
CA ILE A 170 12.37 3.61 1.63
C ILE A 170 11.11 2.77 1.82
N VAL A 171 10.00 3.44 2.15
CA VAL A 171 8.67 2.85 2.16
C VAL A 171 7.93 3.36 0.94
N HIS A 172 7.39 2.43 0.15
CA HIS A 172 6.59 2.69 -1.03
C HIS A 172 5.15 2.29 -0.75
N THR A 173 4.19 3.20 -0.95
CA THR A 173 2.77 2.92 -0.68
C THR A 173 1.88 3.65 -1.69
N SER A 174 0.87 2.97 -2.23
CA SER A 174 -0.17 3.60 -3.06
C SER A 174 -1.24 4.22 -2.18
N ILE A 175 -1.44 5.54 -2.24
CA ILE A 175 -2.40 6.27 -1.40
C ILE A 175 -3.74 6.56 -2.07
N GLY A 176 -3.88 6.26 -3.36
CA GLY A 176 -5.13 6.47 -4.08
C GLY A 176 -4.94 6.50 -5.60
N LYS A 177 -5.86 7.20 -6.27
CA LYS A 177 -5.82 7.45 -7.71
C LYS A 177 -5.88 8.94 -8.02
N VAL A 178 -5.46 9.31 -9.22
CA VAL A 178 -5.48 10.71 -9.69
C VAL A 178 -6.90 11.26 -9.80
N SER A 179 -7.91 10.39 -10.00
CA SER A 179 -9.32 10.76 -9.96
C SER A 179 -9.82 11.30 -8.61
N PHE A 180 -9.12 11.03 -7.51
CA PHE A 180 -9.54 11.49 -6.17
C PHE A 180 -9.45 13.01 -6.03
N SER A 181 -10.22 13.57 -5.09
CA SER A 181 -10.09 15.00 -4.76
C SER A 181 -8.74 15.27 -4.07
N ALA A 182 -8.25 16.51 -4.18
CA ALA A 182 -7.00 16.89 -3.51
C ALA A 182 -7.09 16.72 -1.98
N GLU A 183 -8.28 16.90 -1.41
CA GLU A 183 -8.55 16.70 0.02
C GLU A 183 -8.47 15.22 0.41
N GLN A 184 -9.07 14.33 -0.39
CA GLN A 184 -8.99 12.89 -0.14
C GLN A 184 -7.56 12.37 -0.18
N ILE A 185 -6.77 12.84 -1.15
CA ILE A 185 -5.34 12.51 -1.29
C ILE A 185 -4.57 12.99 -0.06
N ARG A 186 -4.81 14.23 0.37
CA ARG A 186 -4.18 14.81 1.56
C ARG A 186 -4.50 14.00 2.81
N ASP A 187 -5.76 13.67 3.04
CA ASP A 187 -6.20 12.94 4.23
C ASP A 187 -5.61 11.53 4.28
N ASN A 188 -5.59 10.82 3.14
CA ASN A 188 -4.93 9.52 3.02
C ASN A 188 -3.43 9.59 3.31
N ALA A 189 -2.73 10.59 2.76
CA ALA A 189 -1.31 10.81 3.00
C ALA A 189 -1.03 11.17 4.48
N LYS A 190 -1.88 12.00 5.09
CA LYS A 190 -1.78 12.38 6.51
C LYS A 190 -1.91 11.16 7.42
N GLU A 191 -2.89 10.30 7.18
CA GLU A 191 -3.08 9.08 7.97
C GLU A 191 -1.89 8.11 7.82
N PHE A 192 -1.37 7.96 6.61
CA PHE A 192 -0.19 7.14 6.35
C PHE A 192 1.05 7.66 7.11
N ILE A 193 1.34 8.96 7.03
CA ILE A 193 2.52 9.55 7.69
C ILE A 193 2.37 9.54 9.21
N SER A 194 1.17 9.80 9.73
CA SER A 194 0.84 9.68 11.16
C SER A 194 1.10 8.25 11.66
N THR A 195 0.65 7.24 10.92
CA THR A 195 0.89 5.83 11.24
C THR A 195 2.37 5.48 11.18
N LEU A 196 3.11 6.01 10.19
CA LEU A 196 4.55 5.80 10.05
C LEU A 196 5.32 6.36 11.26
N ASN A 197 4.93 7.55 11.73
CA ASN A 197 5.51 8.18 12.92
C ASN A 197 5.22 7.41 14.21
N LYS A 198 4.02 6.84 14.36
CA LYS A 198 3.67 5.95 15.49
C LYS A 198 4.52 4.68 15.50
N LEU A 199 4.89 4.17 14.32
CA LEU A 199 5.72 2.96 14.16
C LEU A 199 7.23 3.22 14.23
N LYS A 200 7.65 4.42 14.65
CA LYS A 200 9.07 4.77 14.79
C LYS A 200 9.76 3.83 15.79
N PRO A 201 10.79 3.07 15.37
CA PRO A 201 11.57 2.24 16.29
C PRO A 201 12.35 3.10 17.28
N THR A 202 12.38 2.73 18.56
CA THR A 202 13.19 3.40 19.58
C THR A 202 14.69 3.35 19.29
N ALA A 203 15.12 2.32 18.54
CA ALA A 203 16.50 2.15 18.11
C ALA A 203 16.92 3.07 16.95
N ALA A 204 15.98 3.81 16.33
CA ALA A 204 16.29 4.73 15.25
C ALA A 204 16.88 6.04 15.82
N LYS A 205 18.16 6.30 15.51
CA LYS A 205 18.87 7.53 15.91
C LYS A 205 18.78 8.59 14.81
N GLY A 206 18.59 9.85 15.19
CA GLY A 206 18.52 10.98 14.26
C GLY A 206 17.14 11.19 13.62
N THR A 207 17.12 11.86 12.46
CA THR A 207 15.88 12.19 11.75
C THR A 207 15.25 10.93 11.15
N TYR A 208 14.03 10.61 11.60
CA TYR A 208 13.31 9.41 11.18
C TYR A 208 12.81 9.50 9.73
N ILE A 209 12.22 10.63 9.34
CA ILE A 209 11.79 10.90 7.95
C ILE A 209 12.80 11.86 7.31
N LYS A 210 13.51 11.41 6.27
CA LYS A 210 14.50 12.23 5.55
C LYS A 210 13.88 13.04 4.41
N SER A 211 12.98 12.42 3.65
CA SER A 211 12.32 13.05 2.51
C SER A 211 11.06 12.29 2.14
N ILE A 212 10.05 13.02 1.70
CA ILE A 212 8.79 12.47 1.19
C ILE A 212 8.63 12.92 -0.26
N TYR A 213 8.29 11.98 -1.13
CA TYR A 213 7.96 12.26 -2.52
C TYR A 213 6.58 11.70 -2.83
N LEU A 214 5.82 12.45 -3.61
CA LEU A 214 4.53 12.04 -4.14
C LEU A 214 4.61 11.98 -5.65
N SER A 215 4.20 10.86 -6.25
CA SER A 215 4.30 10.65 -7.68
C SER A 215 3.12 9.84 -8.20
N SER A 216 2.64 10.15 -9.41
CA SER A 216 1.75 9.23 -10.12
C SER A 216 2.58 8.25 -10.95
N THR A 217 1.96 7.14 -11.36
CA THR A 217 2.63 6.03 -12.08
C THR A 217 3.54 6.46 -13.23
N MET A 218 3.24 7.57 -13.91
CA MET A 218 3.99 8.07 -15.07
C MET A 218 4.42 9.54 -14.93
N SER A 219 4.25 10.16 -13.75
CA SER A 219 4.67 11.55 -13.52
C SER A 219 6.05 11.64 -12.87
N ALA A 220 6.60 12.84 -12.86
CA ALA A 220 7.73 13.15 -12.00
C ALA A 220 7.30 13.16 -10.52
N GLY A 221 8.25 12.87 -9.63
CA GLY A 221 8.04 12.93 -8.18
C GLY A 221 8.10 14.37 -7.67
N ILE A 222 7.07 14.77 -6.93
CA ILE A 222 6.98 16.06 -6.26
C ILE A 222 7.50 15.89 -4.84
N LYS A 223 8.50 16.69 -4.47
CA LYS A 223 9.06 16.69 -3.12
C LYS A 223 8.10 17.41 -2.17
N ILE A 224 7.69 16.72 -1.11
CA ILE A 224 6.85 17.29 -0.05
C ILE A 224 7.73 17.72 1.11
N ASP A 225 7.43 18.86 1.72
CA ASP A 225 8.06 19.26 2.98
C ASP A 225 7.48 18.42 4.14
N PRO A 226 8.30 17.60 4.83
CA PRO A 226 7.84 16.80 5.96
C PRO A 226 7.22 17.62 7.09
N LYS A 227 7.56 18.92 7.22
CA LYS A 227 7.01 19.80 8.27
C LYS A 227 5.56 20.19 8.01
N THR A 228 5.17 20.33 6.75
CA THR A 228 3.79 20.70 6.37
C THR A 228 2.78 19.58 6.61
N VAL A 229 3.23 18.39 7.01
CA VAL A 229 2.35 17.26 7.35
C VAL A 229 1.68 17.47 8.72
N GLU A 230 2.28 18.29 9.59
CA GLU A 230 1.75 18.62 10.91
C GLU A 230 0.88 19.89 10.93
N GLU A 231 0.85 20.67 9.85
CA GLU A 231 0.02 21.88 9.77
C GLU A 231 -1.46 21.52 9.58
N ILE A 232 -2.11 21.36 10.75
CA ILE A 232 -3.53 21.47 11.14
C ILE A 232 -4.54 21.24 10.01
#